data_AF-A0A803MG88-F1
#
_entry.id   AF-A0A803MG88-F1
#
_cell.length_a   1.000
_cell.length_b   1.000
_cell.length_c   1.000
_cell.angle_alpha   90.00
_cell.angle_beta   90.00
_cell.angle_gamma   90.00
#
_symmetry.space_group_name_H-M   'P 1'
#
loop_
_entity.id
_entity.type
_entity.pdbx_description
1 polymer ?
#
loop_
_entity_poly.entity_id
_entity_poly.type
_entity_poly.pdbx_seq_one_letter_code
_entity_poly.pdbx_strand_id
1 'polypeptide(L)'
;MLTGLNSLTTLPMVLHLTAGKIHRNRSSSLSFTHILHSRYRTKQDLADYSAHPDHLSVVRTSVLPICDDLLAVDWVAENLDGPTGVKPGSAIRVQLIKLKEGVEEEKKGEVVEMIGRLKGRISGIEQSSVGVNFSPARAKGFEVCSIGVFGGVSDLDSHDADSDPSNEKHKVRDSVDSLAIVDYVVPSPSSQSASL
;
A
#
# COMPACT_ATOMS: atom_id res chain seq x y z
N MET A 1 2.91 -15.76 -12.00
CA MET A 1 2.82 -14.37 -11.53
C MET A 1 3.70 -14.08 -10.31
N LEU A 2 3.37 -14.59 -9.11
CA LEU A 2 4.02 -14.16 -7.86
C LEU A 2 5.53 -14.42 -7.81
N THR A 3 6.01 -15.57 -8.29
CA THR A 3 7.45 -15.86 -8.35
C THR A 3 8.19 -14.84 -9.22
N GLY A 4 7.66 -14.54 -10.41
CA GLY A 4 8.25 -13.55 -11.31
C GLY A 4 8.21 -12.13 -10.76
N LEU A 5 7.13 -11.72 -10.08
CA LEU A 5 7.08 -10.42 -9.42
C LEU A 5 8.11 -10.33 -8.29
N ASN A 6 8.14 -11.33 -7.40
CA ASN A 6 9.07 -11.33 -6.27
C ASN A 6 10.54 -11.45 -6.70
N SER A 7 10.85 -12.04 -7.85
CA SER A 7 12.23 -12.07 -8.36
C SER A 7 12.77 -10.68 -8.74
N LEU A 8 11.90 -9.68 -8.98
CA LEU A 8 12.31 -8.32 -9.30
C LEU A 8 12.93 -7.57 -8.11
N THR A 9 12.92 -8.16 -6.91
CA THR A 9 13.63 -7.61 -5.75
C THR A 9 15.15 -7.52 -5.94
N THR A 10 15.71 -8.22 -6.95
CA THR A 10 17.15 -8.20 -7.27
C THR A 10 17.56 -6.98 -8.10
N LEU A 11 16.59 -6.21 -8.62
CA LEU A 11 16.88 -5.03 -9.42
C LEU A 11 17.49 -3.92 -8.55
N PRO A 12 18.53 -3.21 -9.02
CA PRO A 12 19.33 -2.33 -8.18
C PRO A 12 18.57 -1.09 -7.65
N MET A 13 17.52 -0.65 -8.34
CA MET A 13 16.69 0.49 -7.92
C MET A 13 15.62 0.12 -6.89
N VAL A 14 15.39 -1.17 -6.65
CA VAL A 14 14.36 -1.68 -5.73
C VAL A 14 14.91 -1.76 -4.31
N LEU A 15 14.35 -0.98 -3.38
CA LEU A 15 14.71 -1.04 -1.96
C LEU A 15 13.96 -2.13 -1.20
N HIS A 16 12.72 -2.38 -1.62
CA HIS A 16 11.84 -3.41 -1.08
C HIS A 16 10.82 -3.75 -2.16
N LEU A 17 10.52 -5.03 -2.35
CA LEU A 17 9.43 -5.46 -3.20
C LEU A 17 8.90 -6.79 -2.70
N THR A 18 7.60 -6.87 -2.47
CA THR A 18 6.91 -8.14 -2.21
C THR A 18 5.56 -8.17 -2.89
N ALA A 19 5.22 -9.33 -3.43
CA ALA A 19 3.93 -9.62 -4.02
C ALA A 19 3.30 -10.83 -3.36
N GLY A 20 2.01 -10.77 -3.07
CA GLY A 20 1.28 -11.89 -2.50
C GLY A 20 -0.23 -11.69 -2.50
N LYS A 21 -0.94 -12.68 -1.96
CA LYS A 21 -2.39 -12.64 -1.79
C LYS A 21 -2.74 -11.65 -0.68
N ILE A 22 -3.80 -10.88 -0.89
CA ILE A 22 -4.38 -10.04 0.17
C ILE A 22 -4.83 -10.94 1.33
N HIS A 23 -4.44 -10.59 2.56
CA HIS A 23 -4.78 -11.34 3.75
C HIS A 23 -6.24 -11.13 4.14
N ARG A 24 -6.68 -9.86 4.21
CA ARG A 24 -8.08 -9.47 4.45
C ARG A 24 -8.43 -8.28 3.58
N ASN A 25 -9.56 -8.37 2.88
CA ASN A 25 -10.17 -7.22 2.25
C ASN A 25 -11.29 -6.71 3.16
N ARG A 26 -11.18 -5.46 3.61
CA ARG A 26 -12.12 -4.84 4.54
C ARG A 26 -13.07 -3.88 3.84
N SER A 27 -12.97 -3.77 2.53
CA SER A 27 -13.82 -2.91 1.72
C SER A 27 -14.73 -3.75 0.85
N SER A 28 -16.01 -3.37 0.80
CA SER A 28 -16.98 -3.94 -0.12
C SER A 28 -16.80 -3.44 -1.56
N SER A 29 -16.11 -2.31 -1.75
CA SER A 29 -16.00 -1.62 -3.04
C SER A 29 -14.90 -2.14 -3.96
N LEU A 30 -13.96 -2.95 -3.47
CA LEU A 30 -12.86 -3.50 -4.26
C LEU A 30 -12.83 -5.02 -4.13
N SER A 31 -12.50 -5.72 -5.21
CA SER A 31 -12.39 -7.19 -5.27
C SER A 31 -10.99 -7.68 -5.64
N PHE A 32 -9.96 -6.84 -5.47
CA PHE A 32 -8.58 -7.22 -5.73
C PHE A 32 -8.16 -8.39 -4.84
N THR A 33 -7.41 -9.32 -5.43
CA THR A 33 -7.01 -10.58 -4.77
C THR A 33 -5.54 -10.60 -4.35
N HIS A 34 -4.72 -9.79 -5.00
CA HIS A 34 -3.28 -9.72 -4.80
C HIS A 34 -2.82 -8.28 -4.66
N ILE A 35 -1.68 -8.10 -4.01
CA ILE A 35 -1.02 -6.82 -3.84
C ILE A 35 0.46 -6.95 -4.17
N LEU A 36 1.02 -5.89 -4.75
CA LEU A 36 2.44 -5.67 -4.90
C LEU A 36 2.80 -4.42 -4.07
N HIS A 37 3.61 -4.57 -3.04
CA HIS A 37 4.17 -3.45 -2.28
C HIS A 37 5.63 -3.31 -2.65
N SER A 38 6.01 -2.11 -3.11
CA SER A 38 7.39 -1.82 -3.49
C SER A 38 7.82 -0.44 -3.00
N ARG A 39 9.12 -0.26 -2.77
CA ARG A 39 9.74 1.00 -2.34
C ARG A 39 10.98 1.28 -3.15
N TYR A 40 11.15 2.54 -3.48
CA TYR A 40 12.24 3.08 -4.30
C TYR A 40 12.81 4.30 -3.59
N ARG A 41 14.06 4.65 -3.90
CA ARG A 41 14.70 5.81 -3.28
C ARG A 41 14.15 7.12 -3.83
N THR A 42 13.87 7.18 -5.13
CA THR A 42 13.36 8.37 -5.82
C THR A 42 12.23 8.04 -6.78
N LYS A 43 11.52 9.08 -7.27
CA LYS A 43 10.57 8.92 -8.38
C LYS A 43 11.25 8.46 -9.67
N GLN A 44 12.51 8.85 -9.87
CA GLN A 44 13.29 8.38 -11.02
C GLN A 44 13.57 6.89 -10.93
N ASP A 45 13.95 6.38 -9.75
CA ASP A 45 14.14 4.94 -9.53
C ASP A 45 12.87 4.12 -9.80
N LEU A 46 11.70 4.65 -9.44
CA LEU A 46 10.39 4.05 -9.79
C LEU A 46 10.15 4.08 -11.32
N ALA A 47 10.49 5.17 -11.99
CA ALA A 47 10.37 5.28 -13.44
C ALA A 47 11.30 4.30 -14.16
N ASP A 48 12.54 4.19 -13.69
CA ASP A 48 13.56 3.27 -14.21
C ASP A 48 13.14 1.81 -14.00
N TYR A 49 12.62 1.47 -12.81
CA TYR A 49 11.99 0.16 -12.56
C TYR A 49 10.84 -0.12 -13.53
N SER A 50 9.95 0.85 -13.71
CA SER A 50 8.77 0.69 -14.57
C SER A 50 9.15 0.42 -16.02
N ALA A 51 10.22 1.04 -16.50
CA ALA A 51 10.78 0.85 -17.84
C ALA A 51 11.75 -0.34 -17.96
N HIS A 52 12.14 -0.97 -16.85
CA HIS A 52 13.17 -2.01 -16.84
C HIS A 52 12.75 -3.23 -17.66
N PRO A 53 13.60 -3.77 -18.56
CA PRO A 53 13.26 -4.91 -19.40
C PRO A 53 12.76 -6.14 -18.62
N ASP A 54 13.38 -6.46 -17.48
CA ASP A 54 12.96 -7.60 -16.66
C ASP A 54 11.58 -7.39 -16.04
N HIS A 55 11.27 -6.18 -15.56
CA HIS A 55 9.94 -5.84 -15.07
C HIS A 55 8.90 -5.97 -16.19
N LEU A 56 9.17 -5.40 -17.37
CA LEU A 56 8.29 -5.48 -18.53
C LEU A 56 8.08 -6.92 -19.00
N SER A 57 9.12 -7.75 -18.95
CA SER A 57 9.06 -9.17 -19.26
C SER A 57 8.12 -9.91 -18.30
N VAL A 58 8.29 -9.73 -16.99
CA VAL A 58 7.41 -10.32 -15.96
C VAL A 58 5.97 -9.87 -16.14
N VAL A 59 5.73 -8.57 -16.35
CA VAL A 59 4.37 -8.04 -16.56
C VAL A 59 3.72 -8.70 -17.78
N ARG A 60 4.41 -8.73 -18.92
CA ARG A 60 3.87 -9.28 -20.18
C ARG A 60 3.62 -10.79 -20.12
N THR A 61 4.52 -11.53 -19.50
CA THR A 61 4.48 -13.01 -19.52
C THR A 61 3.70 -13.60 -18.36
N SER A 62 3.65 -12.91 -17.22
CA SER A 62 3.20 -13.50 -15.96
C SER A 62 2.04 -12.76 -15.30
N VAL A 63 1.81 -11.49 -15.62
CA VAL A 63 0.74 -10.67 -15.01
C VAL A 63 -0.41 -10.48 -16.01
N LEU A 64 -0.17 -9.82 -17.13
CA LEU A 64 -1.22 -9.48 -18.12
C LEU A 64 -2.06 -10.66 -18.60
N PRO A 65 -1.53 -11.88 -18.80
CA PRO A 65 -2.35 -13.00 -19.28
C PRO A 65 -3.43 -13.46 -18.30
N ILE A 66 -3.33 -13.11 -17.02
CA ILE A 66 -4.22 -13.61 -15.95
C ILE A 66 -4.79 -12.50 -15.06
N CYS A 67 -4.48 -11.23 -15.35
CA CYS A 67 -4.85 -10.09 -14.53
C CYS A 67 -6.06 -9.39 -15.16
N ASP A 68 -7.24 -9.61 -14.58
CA ASP A 68 -8.49 -9.00 -15.05
C ASP A 68 -8.55 -7.50 -14.80
N ASP A 69 -7.91 -7.04 -13.72
CA ASP A 69 -7.99 -5.66 -13.26
C ASP A 69 -6.76 -5.24 -12.47
N LEU A 70 -6.39 -3.96 -12.57
CA LEU A 70 -5.24 -3.36 -11.92
C LEU A 70 -5.62 -2.03 -11.26
N LEU A 71 -5.15 -1.85 -10.03
CA LEU A 71 -5.08 -0.55 -9.37
C LEU A 71 -3.64 -0.32 -8.94
N ALA A 72 -3.10 0.86 -9.25
CA ALA A 72 -1.80 1.28 -8.78
C ALA A 72 -1.86 2.72 -8.25
N VAL A 73 -1.17 2.93 -7.14
CA VAL A 73 -1.00 4.21 -6.49
C VAL A 73 0.46 4.36 -6.10
N ASP A 74 1.01 5.54 -6.34
CA ASP A 74 2.41 5.86 -6.06
C ASP A 74 2.44 7.19 -5.30
N TRP A 75 3.04 7.20 -4.11
CA TRP A 75 3.17 8.43 -3.29
C TRP A 75 4.59 8.54 -2.72
N VAL A 76 4.95 9.76 -2.33
CA VAL A 76 6.22 10.00 -1.63
C VAL A 76 5.98 9.75 -0.15
N ALA A 77 6.75 8.84 0.45
CA ALA A 77 6.75 8.61 1.88
C ALA A 77 7.68 9.64 2.56
N GLU A 78 7.15 10.80 2.91
CA GLU A 78 7.90 11.81 3.64
C GLU A 78 8.22 11.29 5.06
N ASN A 79 9.47 11.46 5.49
CA ASN A 79 9.92 11.14 6.85
C ASN A 79 9.62 9.69 7.28
N LEU A 80 9.88 8.71 6.40
CA LEU A 80 9.78 7.31 6.79
C LEU A 80 10.85 6.98 7.85
N ASP A 81 10.40 6.78 9.09
CA ASP A 81 11.25 6.33 10.17
C ASP A 81 11.58 4.82 10.05
N GLY A 82 12.82 4.48 10.37
CA GLY A 82 13.29 3.09 10.41
C GLY A 82 13.78 2.53 9.07
N PRO A 83 13.88 1.19 8.93
CA PRO A 83 14.42 0.57 7.74
C PRO A 83 13.47 0.69 6.54
N THR A 84 14.05 0.86 5.35
CA THR A 84 13.28 0.87 4.10
C THR A 84 12.69 -0.50 3.74
N GLY A 85 13.27 -1.59 4.24
CA GLY A 85 12.73 -2.94 4.11
C GLY A 85 11.61 -3.22 5.12
N VAL A 86 10.64 -4.03 4.70
CA VAL A 86 9.65 -4.64 5.60
C VAL A 86 10.00 -6.10 5.82
N LYS A 87 10.01 -6.54 7.08
CA LYS A 87 10.41 -7.90 7.46
C LYS A 87 9.35 -8.92 6.99
N PRO A 88 9.77 -10.14 6.60
CA PRO A 88 8.84 -11.25 6.42
C PRO A 88 8.02 -11.52 7.69
N GLY A 89 6.74 -11.84 7.53
CA GLY A 89 5.79 -12.03 8.64
C GLY A 89 5.12 -10.76 9.16
N SER A 90 5.66 -9.57 8.84
CA SER A 90 4.99 -8.29 9.16
C SER A 90 3.63 -8.20 8.48
N ALA A 91 2.69 -7.54 9.16
CA ALA A 91 1.38 -7.24 8.60
C ALA A 91 1.32 -5.77 8.15
N ILE A 92 0.78 -5.52 6.97
CA ILE A 92 0.65 -4.19 6.37
C ILE A 92 -0.83 -3.89 6.22
N ARG A 93 -1.30 -2.79 6.80
CA ARG A 93 -2.60 -2.21 6.48
C ARG A 93 -2.44 -1.08 5.48
N VAL A 94 -3.08 -1.23 4.33
CA VAL A 94 -3.16 -0.21 3.29
C VAL A 94 -4.52 0.45 3.36
N GLN A 95 -4.55 1.78 3.30
CA GLN A 95 -5.77 2.56 3.18
C GLN A 95 -5.65 3.49 1.99
N LEU A 96 -6.61 3.41 1.06
CA LEU A 96 -6.72 4.29 -0.09
C LEU A 96 -8.02 5.06 0.01
N ILE A 97 -7.95 6.36 -0.25
CA ILE A 97 -9.06 7.28 -0.09
C ILE A 97 -9.33 8.01 -1.39
N LYS A 98 -10.57 7.91 -1.84
CA LYS A 98 -11.14 8.71 -2.91
C LYS A 98 -11.96 9.82 -2.28
N LEU A 99 -11.64 11.07 -2.64
CA LEU A 99 -12.34 12.24 -2.13
C LEU A 99 -13.57 12.52 -3.00
N LYS A 100 -14.53 13.26 -2.44
CA LYS A 100 -15.68 13.76 -3.20
C LYS A 100 -15.21 14.74 -4.27
N GLU A 101 -15.96 14.81 -5.36
CA GLU A 101 -15.71 15.80 -6.41
C GLU A 101 -15.78 17.23 -5.84
N GLY A 102 -14.88 18.09 -6.32
CA GLY A 102 -14.80 19.50 -5.89
C GLY A 102 -14.09 19.73 -4.55
N VAL A 103 -13.45 18.71 -3.97
CA VAL A 103 -12.54 18.91 -2.82
C VAL A 103 -11.27 19.63 -3.29
N GLU A 104 -10.97 20.77 -2.69
CA GLU A 104 -9.81 21.59 -3.01
C GLU A 104 -8.49 20.97 -2.51
N GLU A 105 -7.37 21.31 -3.15
CA GLU A 105 -6.04 20.76 -2.83
C GLU A 105 -5.60 21.08 -1.38
N GLU A 106 -5.97 22.25 -0.84
CA GLU A 106 -5.71 22.59 0.56
C GLU A 106 -6.36 21.58 1.51
N LYS A 107 -7.64 21.27 1.27
CA LYS A 107 -8.41 20.31 2.05
C LYS A 107 -7.88 18.89 1.91
N LYS A 108 -7.35 18.54 0.75
CA LYS A 108 -6.66 17.26 0.53
C LYS A 108 -5.36 17.18 1.36
N GLY A 109 -4.62 18.28 1.47
CA GLY A 109 -3.49 18.42 2.39
C GLY A 109 -3.90 18.18 3.84
N GLU A 110 -5.00 18.80 4.30
CA GLU A 110 -5.53 18.59 5.66
C GLU A 110 -5.89 17.12 5.93
N VAL A 111 -6.46 16.42 4.94
CA VAL A 111 -6.78 14.99 5.05
C VAL A 111 -5.50 14.17 5.22
N VAL A 112 -4.46 14.44 4.42
CA VAL A 112 -3.15 13.76 4.51
C VAL A 112 -2.53 13.97 5.89
N GLU A 113 -2.46 15.22 6.36
CA GLU A 113 -1.89 15.55 7.67
C GLU A 113 -2.65 14.90 8.81
N MET A 114 -3.99 14.90 8.75
CA MET A 114 -4.81 14.28 9.79
C MET A 114 -4.55 12.77 9.86
N ILE A 115 -4.49 12.09 8.72
CA ILE A 115 -4.19 10.65 8.67
C ILE A 115 -2.79 10.40 9.22
N GLY A 116 -1.80 11.23 8.87
CA GLY A 116 -0.45 11.16 9.42
C GLY A 116 -0.44 11.27 10.95
N ARG A 117 -1.13 12.27 11.50
CA ARG A 117 -1.27 12.46 12.96
C ARG A 117 -1.95 11.28 13.64
N LEU A 118 -3.03 10.76 13.05
CA LEU A 118 -3.74 9.60 13.60
C LEU A 118 -2.83 8.38 13.66
N LYS A 119 -2.01 8.15 12.62
CA LYS A 119 -1.06 7.04 12.60
C LYS A 119 0.07 7.17 13.60
N GLY A 120 0.60 8.39 13.81
CA GLY A 120 1.62 8.64 14.83
C GLY A 120 1.16 8.36 16.27
N ARG A 121 -0.16 8.24 16.51
CA ARG A 121 -0.73 7.90 17.82
C ARG A 121 -1.00 6.41 18.00
N ILE A 122 -0.85 5.60 16.95
CA ILE A 122 -1.14 4.16 17.00
C ILE A 122 0.08 3.44 17.59
N SER A 123 -0.13 2.75 18.71
CA SER A 123 0.84 1.81 19.27
C SER A 123 1.01 0.58 18.37
N GLY A 124 2.22 0.03 18.30
CA GLY A 124 2.50 -1.20 17.55
C GLY A 124 2.75 -1.03 16.05
N ILE A 125 2.63 0.19 15.50
CA ILE A 125 3.12 0.48 14.15
C ILE A 125 4.63 0.65 14.17
N GLU A 126 5.35 -0.20 13.44
CA GLU A 126 6.80 -0.12 13.26
C GLU A 126 7.19 0.86 12.17
N GLN A 127 6.36 1.01 11.13
CA GLN A 127 6.60 1.95 10.02
C GLN A 127 5.26 2.48 9.50
N SER A 128 5.20 3.76 9.19
CA SER A 128 4.02 4.35 8.54
C SER A 128 4.41 5.31 7.45
N SER A 129 3.53 5.46 6.47
CA SER A 129 3.57 6.60 5.56
C SER A 129 2.17 6.96 5.11
N VAL A 130 2.03 8.21 4.70
CA VAL A 130 0.84 8.77 4.08
C VAL A 130 1.30 9.75 3.00
N GLY A 131 0.54 9.87 1.92
CA GLY A 131 0.84 10.84 0.89
C GLY A 131 -0.23 10.94 -0.18
N VAL A 132 -0.04 11.92 -1.06
CA VAL A 132 -0.86 12.11 -2.26
C VAL A 132 -0.33 11.25 -3.39
N ASN A 133 -1.24 10.56 -4.06
CA ASN A 133 -0.95 9.75 -5.22
C ASN A 133 -0.55 10.63 -6.42
N PHE A 134 0.56 10.29 -7.07
CA PHE A 134 1.04 10.94 -8.29
C PHE A 134 0.89 10.08 -9.56
N SER A 135 0.17 8.95 -9.50
CA SER A 135 -0.11 8.07 -10.66
C SER A 135 -1.62 7.92 -10.95
N PRO A 136 -2.34 9.01 -11.26
CA PRO A 136 -3.80 9.01 -11.32
C PRO A 136 -4.40 8.06 -12.37
N ALA A 137 -3.68 7.80 -13.48
CA ALA A 137 -4.16 6.99 -14.59
C ALA A 137 -4.51 5.54 -14.21
N ARG A 138 -3.90 5.00 -13.14
CA ARG A 138 -4.13 3.62 -12.66
C ARG A 138 -4.83 3.57 -11.31
N ALA A 139 -5.20 4.73 -10.77
CA ALA A 139 -5.60 4.86 -9.38
C ALA A 139 -7.09 4.72 -9.14
N LYS A 140 -7.91 4.61 -10.20
CA LYS A 140 -9.37 4.50 -10.09
C LYS A 140 -10.02 5.58 -9.21
N GLY A 141 -9.47 6.78 -9.24
CA GLY A 141 -9.93 7.92 -8.44
C GLY A 141 -9.43 7.94 -6.99
N PHE A 142 -8.61 6.99 -6.55
CA PHE A 142 -7.97 7.08 -5.24
C PHE A 142 -6.80 8.07 -5.27
N GLU A 143 -6.80 8.99 -4.31
CA GLU A 143 -5.92 10.16 -4.32
C GLU A 143 -5.03 10.25 -3.08
N VAL A 144 -5.52 9.81 -1.93
CA VAL A 144 -4.73 9.81 -0.69
C VAL A 144 -4.48 8.36 -0.30
N CYS A 145 -3.21 8.06 -0.03
CA CYS A 145 -2.72 6.72 0.23
C CYS A 145 -2.02 6.68 1.57
N SER A 146 -2.19 5.60 2.32
CA SER A 146 -1.43 5.41 3.53
C SER A 146 -1.17 3.94 3.83
N ILE A 147 -0.02 3.66 4.45
CA ILE A 147 0.33 2.33 4.95
C ILE A 147 0.70 2.39 6.43
N GLY A 148 0.39 1.32 7.16
CA GLY A 148 0.90 1.07 8.50
C GLY A 148 1.43 -0.35 8.55
N VAL A 149 2.68 -0.51 8.99
CA VAL A 149 3.38 -1.79 9.12
C VAL A 149 3.40 -2.17 10.59
N PHE A 150 2.95 -3.38 10.89
CA PHE A 150 2.88 -3.97 12.22
C PHE A 150 3.83 -5.17 12.29
N GLY A 151 4.26 -5.53 13.51
CA GLY A 151 5.15 -6.67 13.75
C GLY A 151 4.56 -8.00 13.27
N GLY A 152 3.23 -8.13 13.28
CA GLY A 152 2.50 -9.25 12.69
C GLY A 152 0.98 -9.07 12.74
N VAL A 153 0.26 -10.13 12.39
CA VAL A 153 -1.22 -10.13 12.37
C VAL A 153 -1.80 -9.90 13.76
N SER A 154 -1.18 -10.44 14.81
CA SER A 154 -1.64 -10.24 16.19
C SER A 154 -1.62 -8.76 16.60
N ASP A 155 -0.53 -8.05 16.29
CA ASP A 155 -0.41 -6.61 16.59
C ASP A 155 -1.42 -5.78 15.80
N LEU A 156 -1.64 -6.15 14.53
CA LEU A 156 -2.66 -5.55 13.68
C LEU A 156 -4.08 -5.74 14.25
N ASP A 157 -4.37 -6.93 14.79
CA ASP A 157 -5.68 -7.27 15.36
C ASP A 157 -5.90 -6.58 16.71
N SER A 158 -4.87 -6.45 17.55
CA SER A 158 -4.93 -5.69 18.80
C SER A 158 -5.26 -4.22 18.57
N HIS A 159 -4.72 -3.60 17.51
CA HIS A 159 -5.04 -2.22 17.14
C HIS A 159 -6.54 -2.01 16.83
N ASP A 160 -7.20 -2.98 16.21
CA ASP A 160 -8.62 -2.85 15.87
C ASP A 160 -9.51 -2.75 17.12
N ALA A 161 -9.13 -3.45 18.19
CA ALA A 161 -9.85 -3.46 19.47
C ALA A 161 -9.74 -2.14 20.24
N ASP A 162 -8.63 -1.40 20.08
CA ASP A 162 -8.36 -0.13 20.80
C ASP A 162 -8.81 1.13 20.05
N SER A 163 -9.43 0.99 18.87
CA SER A 163 -9.71 2.12 17.99
C SER A 163 -10.88 3.01 18.45
N ASP A 164 -10.62 3.93 19.39
CA ASP A 164 -11.56 4.95 19.88
C ASP A 164 -12.11 5.81 18.71
N PRO A 165 -13.44 5.98 18.56
CA PRO A 165 -14.05 6.83 17.54
C PRO A 165 -13.89 8.32 17.88
N SER A 166 -12.68 8.86 17.73
CA SER A 166 -12.43 10.29 17.93
C SER A 166 -13.19 11.19 16.94
N ASN A 167 -13.52 12.42 17.37
CA ASN A 167 -14.15 13.46 16.55
C ASN A 167 -13.36 13.83 15.28
N GLU A 168 -12.03 13.59 15.25
CA GLU A 168 -11.20 13.85 14.06
C GLU A 168 -11.60 12.97 12.88
N LYS A 169 -12.05 11.72 13.13
CA LYS A 169 -12.56 10.82 12.07
C LYS A 169 -13.80 11.38 11.37
N HIS A 170 -14.61 12.22 12.03
CA HIS A 170 -15.82 12.81 11.43
C HIS A 170 -15.49 13.86 10.36
N LYS A 171 -14.49 14.73 10.59
CA LYS A 171 -14.14 15.79 9.64
C LYS A 171 -13.67 15.26 8.28
N VAL A 172 -12.94 14.15 8.28
CA VAL A 172 -12.49 13.50 7.04
C VAL A 172 -13.64 12.76 6.37
N ARG A 173 -14.53 12.11 7.12
CA ARG A 173 -15.67 11.37 6.57
C ARG A 173 -16.53 12.21 5.63
N ASP A 174 -16.73 13.50 5.93
CA ASP A 174 -17.55 14.37 5.09
C ASP A 174 -16.95 14.62 3.70
N SER A 175 -15.62 14.51 3.57
CA SER A 175 -14.90 14.76 2.31
C SER A 175 -14.56 13.48 1.55
N VAL A 176 -14.80 12.31 2.14
CA VAL A 176 -14.52 10.99 1.56
C VAL A 176 -15.71 10.50 0.76
N ASP A 177 -15.47 10.13 -0.49
CA ASP A 177 -16.43 9.45 -1.36
C ASP A 177 -16.30 7.92 -1.22
N SER A 178 -15.07 7.41 -1.18
CA SER A 178 -14.82 5.98 -1.03
C SER A 178 -13.54 5.69 -0.25
N LEU A 179 -13.59 4.63 0.55
CA LEU A 179 -12.47 4.14 1.37
C LEU A 179 -12.20 2.67 1.07
N ALA A 180 -10.98 2.39 0.62
CA ALA A 180 -10.47 1.05 0.41
C ALA A 180 -9.48 0.69 1.53
N ILE A 181 -9.70 -0.42 2.21
CA ILE A 181 -8.81 -0.94 3.25
C ILE A 181 -8.52 -2.41 2.96
N VAL A 182 -7.24 -2.73 2.85
CA VAL A 182 -6.77 -4.10 2.69
C VAL A 182 -5.62 -4.35 3.67
N ASP A 183 -5.60 -5.56 4.22
CA ASP A 183 -4.50 -6.07 5.02
C ASP A 183 -3.70 -7.08 4.19
N TYR A 184 -2.38 -7.02 4.29
CA TYR A 184 -1.44 -7.87 3.59
C TYR A 184 -0.40 -8.40 4.56
N VAL A 185 0.01 -9.65 4.42
CA VAL A 185 1.10 -10.23 5.23
C VAL A 185 2.29 -10.45 4.33
N VAL A 186 3.44 -9.91 4.74
CA VAL A 186 4.67 -10.04 3.98
C VAL A 186 5.10 -11.50 3.96
N PRO A 187 5.22 -12.14 2.79
CA PRO A 187 5.45 -13.58 2.68
C PRO A 187 6.82 -13.97 3.23
N SER A 188 6.86 -15.10 3.93
CA SER A 188 8.11 -15.73 4.35
C SER A 188 8.76 -16.50 3.20
N PRO A 189 10.10 -16.53 3.11
CA PRO A 189 10.82 -17.26 2.06
C PRO A 189 10.45 -18.76 1.97
N SER A 190 10.03 -19.36 3.08
CA SER A 190 9.63 -20.78 3.15
C SER A 190 8.22 -21.08 2.61
N SER A 191 7.39 -20.06 2.37
CA SER A 191 6.00 -20.25 1.93
C SER A 191 5.84 -20.38 0.40
N GLN A 192 6.94 -20.31 -0.36
CA GLN A 192 6.90 -20.42 -1.84
C GLN A 192 7.02 -21.86 -2.37
N SER A 193 7.22 -22.87 -1.51
CA SER A 193 7.52 -24.25 -1.93
C SER A 193 6.38 -25.27 -1.77
N ALA A 194 5.15 -24.86 -1.47
CA ALA A 194 4.05 -25.80 -1.25
C ALA A 194 2.86 -25.49 -2.16
N SER A 195 3.02 -25.75 -3.45
CA SER A 195 1.93 -26.08 -4.40
C SER A 195 2.57 -26.64 -5.67
N LEU A 196 2.94 -27.92 -5.62
CA LEU A 196 3.06 -28.80 -6.79
C LEU A 196 1.89 -29.77 -6.75
#